data_AF-A0AA38UB37-F1
#
_entry.id   AF-A0AA38UB37-F1
#
_cell.length_a   1.000
_cell.length_b   1.000
_cell.length_c   1.000
_cell.angle_alpha   90.00
_cell.angle_beta   90.00
_cell.angle_gamma   90.00
#
_symmetry.space_group_name_H-M   'P 1'
#
loop_
_entity.id
_entity.type
_entity.pdbx_description
1 polymer ?
#
loop_
_entity_poly.entity_id
_entity_poly.type
_entity_poly.pdbx_seq_one_letter_code
_entity_poly.pdbx_strand_id
1 'polypeptide(L)'
;MDLSYLLNSQLTLDEIRDRSVSRKGDARRGTPLPDEEYAFRLFEQENAVELEDLQIGHSLQRAIDSDRVKEIRVKQLAAHDDRIYALAVERGQALPERTAAQKALLKLTPQSGV
;
A
#
# COMPACT_ATOMS: atom_id res chain seq x y z
N MET A 1 -2.57 -1.03 -8.91
CA MET A 1 -3.33 -2.26 -8.61
C MET A 1 -4.81 -1.93 -8.75
N ASP A 2 -5.55 -2.67 -9.56
CA ASP A 2 -6.96 -2.38 -9.83
C ASP A 2 -7.84 -2.89 -8.67
N LEU A 3 -8.64 -1.99 -8.08
CA LEU A 3 -9.58 -2.33 -7.00
C LEU A 3 -10.58 -3.40 -7.45
N SER A 4 -10.93 -3.41 -8.74
CA SER A 4 -11.84 -4.37 -9.35
C SER A 4 -11.28 -5.79 -9.25
N TYR A 5 -9.97 -5.95 -9.43
CA TYR A 5 -9.31 -7.24 -9.34
C TYR A 5 -9.32 -7.78 -7.90
N LEU A 6 -8.98 -6.93 -6.92
CA LEU A 6 -9.04 -7.30 -5.50
C LEU A 6 -10.46 -7.72 -5.07
N LEU A 7 -11.48 -6.98 -5.54
CA LEU A 7 -12.87 -7.31 -5.26
C LEU A 7 -13.28 -8.65 -5.90
N ASN A 8 -12.88 -8.91 -7.14
CA ASN A 8 -13.16 -10.17 -7.82
C ASN A 8 -12.50 -11.36 -7.11
N SER A 9 -11.27 -11.22 -6.64
CA SER A 9 -10.59 -12.26 -5.87
C SER A 9 -11.29 -12.54 -4.54
N GLN A 10 -11.77 -11.50 -3.86
CA GLN A 10 -12.58 -11.66 -2.63
C GLN A 10 -13.87 -12.42 -2.91
N LEU A 11 -14.63 -12.01 -3.93
CA LEU A 11 -15.89 -12.68 -4.32
C LEU A 11 -15.64 -14.14 -4.70
N THR A 12 -14.57 -14.42 -5.45
CA THR A 12 -14.19 -15.79 -5.83
C THR A 12 -13.92 -16.65 -4.60
N LEU A 13 -13.19 -16.13 -3.60
CA LEU A 13 -12.92 -16.87 -2.37
C LEU A 13 -14.19 -17.12 -1.55
N ASP A 14 -15.10 -16.14 -1.50
CA ASP A 14 -16.38 -16.27 -0.80
C ASP A 14 -17.26 -17.34 -1.47
N GLU A 15 -17.30 -17.40 -2.80
CA GLU A 15 -17.97 -18.47 -3.55
C GLU A 15 -17.37 -19.85 -3.27
N ILE A 16 -16.04 -19.96 -3.19
CA ILE A 16 -15.36 -21.22 -2.85
C ILE A 16 -15.76 -21.68 -1.45
N ARG A 17 -15.81 -20.76 -0.48
CA ARG A 17 -16.21 -21.04 0.91
C ARG A 17 -17.67 -21.45 1.02
N ASP A 18 -18.57 -20.78 0.32
CA ASP A 18 -19.99 -21.14 0.30
C ASP A 18 -20.21 -22.55 -0.26
N ARG A 19 -19.44 -22.93 -1.29
CA ARG A 19 -19.42 -24.31 -1.80
C ARG A 19 -18.80 -25.28 -0.80
N SER A 20 -17.75 -24.90 -0.09
CA SER A 20 -17.11 -25.72 0.97
C SER A 20 -18.11 -26.11 2.06
N VAL A 21 -18.91 -25.14 2.54
CA VAL A 21 -19.96 -25.38 3.55
C VAL A 21 -21.03 -26.34 3.03
N SER A 22 -21.42 -26.18 1.76
CA SER A 22 -22.44 -27.04 1.11
C SER A 22 -21.94 -28.46 0.82
N ARG A 23 -20.63 -28.66 0.67
CA ARG A 23 -20.00 -29.97 0.38
C ARG A 23 -19.75 -30.81 1.63
N LYS A 24 -20.03 -30.29 2.83
CA LYS A 24 -19.82 -30.99 4.11
C LYS A 24 -20.81 -32.16 4.27
N GLY A 25 -20.60 -33.23 3.51
CA GLY A 25 -21.19 -34.55 3.74
C GLY A 25 -20.59 -35.20 4.99
N ASP A 26 -21.31 -36.16 5.56
CA ASP A 26 -21.08 -36.84 6.84
C ASP A 26 -19.69 -37.49 6.98
N ALA A 27 -18.65 -36.67 7.16
CA ALA A 27 -17.28 -37.09 7.39
C ALA A 27 -17.18 -37.61 8.83
N ARG A 28 -17.33 -38.93 8.98
CA ARG A 28 -17.12 -39.63 10.26
C ARG A 28 -15.70 -39.35 10.75
N ARG A 29 -15.56 -39.02 12.04
CA ARG A 29 -14.24 -38.80 12.67
C ARG A 29 -13.40 -40.06 12.48
N GLY A 30 -12.27 -39.94 11.78
CA GLY A 30 -11.31 -41.01 11.58
C GLY A 30 -11.19 -41.56 10.15
N THR A 31 -12.02 -41.11 9.21
CA THR A 31 -11.85 -41.44 7.78
C THR A 31 -10.94 -40.42 7.11
N PRO A 32 -9.92 -40.83 6.34
CA PRO A 32 -9.11 -39.91 5.52
C PRO A 32 -10.01 -39.10 4.59
N LEU A 33 -9.62 -37.86 4.31
CA LEU A 33 -10.32 -37.05 3.31
C LEU A 33 -10.24 -37.73 1.94
N PRO A 34 -11.32 -37.76 1.16
CA PRO A 34 -11.25 -38.07 -0.26
C PRO A 34 -10.28 -37.12 -0.97
N ASP A 35 -9.56 -37.61 -1.98
CA ASP A 35 -8.60 -36.81 -2.74
C ASP A 35 -9.24 -35.53 -3.32
N GLU A 36 -10.51 -35.60 -3.73
CA GLU A 36 -11.28 -34.46 -4.23
C GLU A 36 -11.53 -33.39 -3.16
N GLU A 37 -11.75 -33.80 -1.91
CA GLU A 37 -11.97 -32.89 -0.79
C GLU A 37 -10.64 -32.25 -0.36
N TYR A 38 -9.55 -33.02 -0.41
CA TYR A 38 -8.21 -32.50 -0.17
C TYR A 38 -7.81 -31.48 -1.23
N ALA A 39 -8.00 -31.80 -2.51
CA ALA A 39 -7.72 -30.90 -3.62
C ALA A 39 -8.55 -29.61 -3.52
N PHE A 40 -9.82 -29.71 -3.10
CA PHE A 40 -10.66 -28.53 -2.93
C PHE A 40 -10.21 -27.64 -1.77
N ARG A 41 -9.78 -28.22 -0.64
CA ARG A 41 -9.21 -27.44 0.46
C ARG A 41 -7.90 -26.78 0.09
N LEU A 42 -7.05 -27.46 -0.67
CA LEU A 42 -5.81 -26.88 -1.17
C LEU A 42 -6.11 -25.69 -2.08
N PHE A 43 -7.07 -25.84 -3.00
CA PHE A 43 -7.52 -24.76 -3.86
C PHE A 43 -8.08 -23.56 -3.07
N GLU A 44 -8.89 -23.80 -2.03
CA GLU A 44 -9.37 -22.74 -1.13
C GLU A 44 -8.21 -22.00 -0.43
N GLN A 45 -7.21 -22.74 0.06
CA GLN A 45 -6.04 -22.17 0.71
C GLN A 45 -5.20 -21.32 -0.25
N GLU A 46 -4.97 -21.79 -1.47
CA GLU A 46 -4.22 -21.06 -2.49
C GLU A 46 -4.90 -19.72 -2.83
N ASN A 47 -6.22 -19.73 -3.03
CA ASN A 47 -6.98 -18.51 -3.29
C ASN A 47 -6.97 -17.54 -2.08
N ALA A 48 -6.95 -18.07 -0.86
CA ALA A 48 -6.85 -17.24 0.34
C ALA A 48 -5.49 -16.53 0.46
N VAL A 49 -4.39 -17.23 0.14
CA VAL A 49 -3.04 -16.64 0.10
C VAL A 49 -2.94 -15.59 -0.99
N GLU A 50 -3.45 -15.87 -2.18
CA GLU A 50 -3.45 -14.90 -3.28
C GLU A 50 -4.20 -13.61 -2.88
N LEU A 51 -5.39 -13.73 -2.27
CA LEU A 51 -6.13 -12.58 -1.78
C LEU A 51 -5.36 -11.78 -0.72
N GLU A 52 -4.68 -12.44 0.21
CA GLU A 52 -3.85 -11.79 1.24
C GLU A 52 -2.72 -10.96 0.59
N ASP A 53 -2.00 -11.54 -0.37
CA ASP A 53 -0.95 -10.86 -1.11
C ASP A 53 -1.50 -9.62 -1.85
N LEU A 54 -2.69 -9.75 -2.45
CA LEU A 54 -3.35 -8.64 -3.13
C LEU A 54 -3.74 -7.52 -2.15
N GLN A 55 -4.23 -7.86 -0.95
CA GLN A 55 -4.58 -6.90 0.09
C GLN A 55 -3.34 -6.15 0.60
N ILE A 56 -2.24 -6.85 0.83
CA ILE A 56 -0.96 -6.26 1.24
C ILE A 56 -0.46 -5.30 0.17
N GLY A 57 -0.42 -5.74 -1.09
CA GLY A 57 0.03 -4.91 -2.22
C GLY A 57 -0.80 -3.63 -2.36
N HIS A 58 -2.12 -3.73 -2.24
CA HIS A 58 -3.01 -2.58 -2.32
C HIS A 58 -2.84 -1.63 -1.12
N SER A 59 -2.64 -2.17 0.10
CA SER A 59 -2.35 -1.37 1.30
C SER A 59 -1.05 -0.58 1.17
N LEU A 60 0.03 -1.23 0.71
CA LEU A 60 1.32 -0.58 0.47
C LEU A 60 1.21 0.50 -0.60
N GLN A 61 0.50 0.22 -1.70
CA GLN A 61 0.27 1.20 -2.75
C GLN A 61 -0.46 2.44 -2.19
N ARG A 62 -1.53 2.25 -1.41
CA ARG A 62 -2.22 3.37 -0.75
C ARG A 62 -1.32 4.14 0.22
N ALA A 63 -0.46 3.46 0.96
CA ALA A 63 0.47 4.12 1.88
C ALA A 63 1.49 5.00 1.12
N ILE A 64 2.03 4.50 0.00
CA ILE A 64 2.94 5.22 -0.88
C ILE A 64 2.25 6.41 -1.54
N ASP A 65 1.03 6.20 -2.04
CA ASP A 65 0.27 7.23 -2.73
C ASP A 65 -0.26 8.31 -1.78
N SER A 66 -0.26 8.03 -0.46
CA SER A 66 -0.71 8.96 0.55
C SER A 66 0.07 10.28 0.48
N ASP A 67 -0.68 11.38 0.51
CA ASP A 67 -0.11 12.72 0.38
C ASP A 67 0.87 13.04 1.50
N ARG A 68 0.75 12.37 2.65
CA ARG A 68 1.65 12.51 3.78
C ARG A 68 3.08 12.07 3.47
N VAL A 69 3.28 11.01 2.68
CA VAL A 69 4.62 10.58 2.24
C VAL A 69 5.22 11.59 1.27
N LYS A 70 4.40 12.12 0.35
CA LYS A 70 4.82 13.17 -0.58
C LYS A 70 5.21 14.45 0.16
N GLU A 71 4.43 14.87 1.16
CA GLU A 71 4.73 16.02 2.00
C GLU A 71 6.04 15.86 2.78
N ILE A 72 6.27 14.70 3.40
CA ILE A 72 7.51 14.42 4.14
C ILE A 72 8.71 14.54 3.19
N ARG A 73 8.60 13.96 1.99
CA ARG A 73 9.67 14.04 0.98
C ARG A 73 9.94 15.48 0.54
N VAL A 74 8.89 16.27 0.29
CA VAL A 74 9.04 17.70 -0.06
C VAL A 74 9.70 18.49 1.08
N LYS A 75 9.29 18.24 2.34
CA LYS A 75 9.90 18.88 3.53
C LYS A 75 11.37 18.54 3.70
N GLN A 76 11.74 17.27 3.53
CA GLN A 76 13.13 16.82 3.64
C GLN A 76 14.02 17.43 2.55
N LEU A 77 13.53 17.46 1.30
CA LEU A 77 14.26 18.04 0.19
C LEU A 77 14.43 19.55 0.38
N ALA A 78 13.36 20.26 0.77
CA ALA A 78 13.44 21.69 1.09
C ALA A 78 14.43 21.98 2.23
N ALA A 79 14.43 21.18 3.31
CA ALA A 79 15.37 21.35 4.42
C ALA A 79 16.83 21.05 4.03
N HIS A 80 17.06 20.20 3.03
CA HIS A 80 18.39 20.01 2.46
C HIS A 80 18.82 21.22 1.64
N ASP A 81 17.94 21.70 0.77
CA ASP A 81 18.21 22.86 -0.09
C ASP A 81 18.40 24.14 0.72
N ASP A 82 17.65 24.33 1.81
CA ASP A 82 17.79 25.46 2.73
C ASP A 82 19.16 25.46 3.42
N ARG A 83 19.68 24.27 3.76
CA ARG A 83 21.05 24.15 4.30
C ARG A 83 22.10 24.53 3.27
N ILE A 84 21.95 24.10 2.02
CA ILE A 84 22.85 24.49 0.93
C ILE A 84 22.82 26.01 0.73
N TYR A 85 21.62 26.59 0.74
CA TYR A 85 21.43 28.02 0.64
C TYR A 85 22.09 28.78 1.79
N ALA A 86 21.90 28.35 3.03
CA ALA A 86 22.54 28.94 4.21
C ALA A 86 24.08 28.87 4.14
N LEU A 87 24.63 27.75 3.69
CA LEU A 87 26.08 27.59 3.49
C LEU A 87 26.61 28.52 2.39
N ALA A 88 25.85 28.76 1.32
CA ALA A 88 26.23 29.71 0.27
C ALA A 88 26.23 31.16 0.80
N VAL A 89 25.26 31.53 1.65
CA VAL A 89 25.21 32.82 2.35
C VAL A 89 26.45 33.00 3.24
N GLU A 90 26.75 32.01 4.08
CA GLU A 90 27.89 32.05 5.01
C GLU A 90 29.21 32.26 4.27
N ARG A 91 29.35 31.64 3.09
CA ARG A 91 30.57 31.72 2.27
C ARG A 91 30.63 32.95 1.36
N GLY A 92 29.62 33.83 1.40
CA GLY A 92 29.53 35.00 0.51
C GLY A 92 29.43 34.62 -0.98
N GLN A 93 28.96 33.42 -1.29
CA GLN A 93 28.81 32.92 -2.65
C GLN A 93 27.48 33.37 -3.26
N ALA A 94 27.39 33.34 -4.59
CA ALA A 94 26.12 33.60 -5.28
C ALA A 94 25.06 32.60 -4.81
N LEU A 95 23.89 33.13 -4.46
CA LEU A 95 22.78 32.35 -3.93
C LEU A 95 22.23 31.42 -5.01
N PRO A 96 22.09 30.10 -4.74
CA PRO A 96 21.47 29.20 -5.70
C PRO A 96 19.99 29.56 -5.89
N GLU A 97 19.47 29.37 -7.10
CA GLU A 97 18.05 29.58 -7.36
C GLU A 97 17.19 28.65 -6.51
N ARG A 98 16.09 29.18 -5.97
CA ARG A 98 15.17 28.39 -5.15
C ARG A 98 14.58 27.24 -5.96
N THR A 99 14.70 26.03 -5.44
CA THR A 99 14.23 24.81 -6.09
C THR A 99 12.70 24.70 -6.05
N ALA A 100 12.14 23.84 -6.90
CA ALA A 100 10.69 23.58 -6.92
C ALA A 100 10.15 23.08 -5.56
N ALA A 101 10.97 22.36 -4.79
CA ALA A 101 10.60 21.85 -3.46
C ALA A 101 10.49 22.98 -2.43
N GLN A 102 11.44 23.92 -2.40
CA GLN A 102 11.36 25.12 -1.55
C GLN A 102 10.15 25.99 -1.90
N LYS A 103 9.86 26.14 -3.21
CA LYS A 103 8.68 26.87 -3.70
C LYS A 103 7.36 26.17 -3.32
N ALA A 104 7.33 24.83 -3.31
CA ALA A 104 6.17 24.05 -2.90
C ALA A 104 5.94 24.13 -1.38
N LEU A 105 7.01 24.09 -0.58
CA LEU A 105 6.92 24.24 0.88
C LEU A 105 6.29 25.58 1.28
N LEU A 106 6.71 26.68 0.64
CA LEU A 106 6.16 28.02 0.88
C LEU A 106 4.65 28.12 0.60
N LYS A 107 4.13 27.31 -0.33
CA LYS A 107 2.68 27.23 -0.62
C LYS A 107 1.92 26.35 0.36
N LEU A 108 2.59 25.38 1.00
CA LEU A 108 2.02 24.45 1.97
C LEU A 108 1.92 25.05 3.37
N THR A 109 2.79 26.01 3.71
CA THR A 109 2.64 26.85 4.90
C THR A 109 1.69 28.00 4.60
N PRO A 110 0.45 28.04 5.14
CA PRO A 110 -0.30 29.28 5.13
C PRO A 110 0.53 30.30 5.92
N GLN A 111 0.65 31.52 5.41
CA GLN A 111 1.33 32.59 6.12
C GLN A 111 0.69 32.72 7.50
N SER A 112 1.40 32.26 8.53
CA SER A 112 1.12 32.65 9.90
C SER A 112 1.53 34.11 9.95
N GLY A 113 0.53 34.96 9.69
CA GLY A 113 0.67 36.41 9.75
C GLY A 113 0.87 36.83 11.19
N VAL A 114 1.92 37.63 11.36
CA VAL A 114 2.26 38.50 12.51
C VAL A 114 2.77 37.80 13.76
#